data_AF-A0A960YI31-F1
#
_entry.id   AF-A0A960YI31-F1
#
_cell.length_a   1.000
_cell.length_b   1.000
_cell.length_c   1.000
_cell.angle_alpha   90.00
_cell.angle_beta   90.00
_cell.angle_gamma   90.00
#
_symmetry.space_group_name_H-M   'P 1'
#
loop_
_entity.id
_entity.type
_entity.pdbx_description
1 polymer ?
#
loop_
_entity_poly.entity_id
_entity_poly.type
_entity_poly.pdbx_seq_one_letter_code
_entity_poly.pdbx_strand_id
1 'polypeptide(L)'
;MFAPIAQLLRQDKSSSQRWIDRWNTDRGKADAQLILDLIRRGAGEDFLQSDFEGGRLPTLENMWDLRGYGLFKERIEFPEGDTFEGINFSHGSFHHCELINATFFNSYMGYGRVYGCTFVRCVFAIAHFYAVQFENCRFVNCDFFETPAFDNCDLQNTEFNGCWFGVSTFADCRLDAGCRIVSVAHNPTSSMKAEFSWSTLASVYRGIYSGFMASGATRHAFGALYQAERAETRSLPFGRQKALGWVFSFTMGYGLRPLRVIRSLALLLTGASLVFALAMPIRDAAVLAAGSLFTFGAGVAQLAQLSLAYVVAYILFAFLGICLTSTFVVVFARVHLAPRA
;
A
#
# COMPACT_ATOMS: atom_id res chain seq x y z
N MET A 1 10.88 -3.09 -10.39
CA MET A 1 11.34 -3.85 -9.19
C MET A 1 12.21 -2.91 -8.38
N PHE A 2 12.04 -2.83 -7.05
CA PHE A 2 12.86 -1.96 -6.20
C PHE A 2 14.36 -2.21 -6.44
N ALA A 3 15.09 -1.12 -6.67
CA ALA A 3 16.54 -1.11 -6.77
C ALA A 3 17.12 -0.30 -5.59
N PRO A 4 18.07 -0.85 -4.82
CA PRO A 4 18.81 -0.06 -3.84
C PRO A 4 19.39 1.21 -4.47
N ILE A 5 19.40 2.32 -3.72
CA ILE A 5 19.85 3.64 -4.21
C ILE A 5 21.22 3.56 -4.89
N ALA A 6 22.15 2.77 -4.33
CA ALA A 6 23.49 2.57 -4.86
C ALA A 6 23.54 1.95 -6.28
N GLN A 7 22.44 1.36 -6.76
CA GLN A 7 22.32 0.73 -8.09
C GLN A 7 21.61 1.63 -9.11
N LEU A 8 21.12 2.81 -8.71
CA LEU A 8 20.42 3.72 -9.62
C LEU A 8 21.42 4.49 -10.49
N LEU A 9 21.29 4.32 -11.82
CA LEU A 9 22.18 4.90 -12.84
C LEU A 9 22.20 6.45 -12.87
N ARG A 10 21.24 7.10 -12.21
CA ARG A 10 21.01 8.55 -12.30
C ARG A 10 21.67 9.36 -11.16
N GLN A 11 22.44 8.75 -10.26
CA GLN A 11 23.08 9.48 -9.17
C GLN A 11 24.45 10.05 -9.58
N ASP A 12 24.49 11.33 -9.96
CA ASP A 12 25.76 12.07 -10.03
C ASP A 12 26.21 12.45 -8.61
N LYS A 13 27.12 11.64 -8.07
CA LYS A 13 27.68 11.84 -6.73
C LYS A 13 28.34 13.22 -6.58
N SER A 14 29.02 13.71 -7.61
CA SER A 14 29.75 14.98 -7.56
C SER A 14 28.82 16.18 -7.42
N SER A 15 27.78 16.25 -8.25
CA SER A 15 26.74 17.28 -8.15
C SER A 15 25.96 17.18 -6.84
N SER A 16 25.63 15.96 -6.38
CA SER A 16 24.92 15.77 -5.11
C SER A 16 25.71 16.29 -3.90
N GLN A 17 27.02 16.01 -3.86
CA GLN A 17 27.88 16.48 -2.78
C GLN A 17 28.02 18.01 -2.82
N ARG A 18 28.15 18.61 -4.01
CA ARG A 18 28.16 20.07 -4.18
C ARG A 18 26.90 20.74 -3.60
N TRP A 19 25.71 20.18 -3.88
CA TRP A 19 24.45 20.72 -3.35
C TRP A 19 24.32 20.60 -1.84
N ILE A 20 24.95 19.60 -1.22
CA ILE A 20 24.98 19.46 0.24
C ILE A 20 26.01 20.43 0.83
N ASP A 21 27.22 20.47 0.28
CA ASP A 21 28.33 21.25 0.82
C ASP A 21 28.11 22.76 0.76
N ARG A 22 27.34 23.26 -0.20
CA ARG A 22 27.05 24.71 -0.30
C ARG A 22 26.44 25.27 0.98
N TRP A 23 25.62 24.47 1.68
CA TRP A 23 24.96 24.85 2.94
C TRP A 23 25.91 24.90 4.14
N ASN A 24 27.11 24.31 4.02
CA ASN A 24 28.12 24.31 5.08
C ASN A 24 29.03 25.55 5.06
N THR A 25 28.99 26.34 3.99
CA THR A 25 29.71 27.63 3.89
C THR A 25 29.06 28.68 4.79
N ASP A 26 29.80 29.71 5.21
CA ASP A 26 29.22 30.79 6.04
C ASP A 26 28.06 31.50 5.32
N ARG A 27 28.18 31.69 4.01
CA ARG A 27 27.10 32.24 3.19
C ARG A 27 25.91 31.30 3.11
N GLY A 28 26.14 30.01 2.85
CA GLY A 28 25.08 29.02 2.78
C GLY A 28 24.31 28.87 4.08
N LYS A 29 24.99 28.97 5.24
CA LYS A 29 24.33 28.99 6.56
C LYS A 29 23.44 30.21 6.75
N ALA A 30 23.90 31.39 6.31
CA ALA A 30 23.10 32.61 6.37
C ALA A 30 21.86 32.52 5.47
N ASP A 31 22.02 32.05 4.23
CA ASP A 31 20.90 31.82 3.30
C ASP A 31 19.95 30.75 3.85
N ALA A 32 20.47 29.66 4.44
CA ALA A 32 19.66 28.61 5.04
C ALA A 32 18.81 29.11 6.21
N GLN A 33 19.34 30.01 7.02
CA GLN A 33 18.61 30.64 8.12
C GLN A 33 17.51 31.57 7.60
N LEU A 34 17.80 32.37 6.58
CA LEU A 34 16.79 33.23 5.93
C LEU A 34 15.65 32.39 5.34
N ILE A 35 15.97 31.30 4.65
CA ILE A 35 15.01 30.34 4.10
C ILE A 35 14.18 29.72 5.22
N LEU A 36 14.80 29.30 6.33
CA LEU A 36 14.09 28.75 7.48
C LEU A 36 13.09 29.76 8.07
N ASP A 37 13.48 31.02 8.18
CA ASP A 37 12.62 32.09 8.69
C ASP A 37 11.48 32.43 7.71
N LEU A 38 11.67 32.24 6.41
CA LEU A 38 10.59 32.30 5.42
C LEU A 38 9.62 31.11 5.59
N ILE A 39 10.14 29.88 5.76
CA ILE A 39 9.32 28.68 5.97
C ILE A 39 8.49 28.82 7.26
N ARG A 40 9.10 29.29 8.36
CA ARG A 40 8.41 29.51 9.65
C ARG A 40 7.31 30.56 9.58
N ARG A 41 7.37 31.49 8.63
CA ARG A 41 6.31 32.48 8.37
C ARG A 41 5.15 31.92 7.54
N GLY A 42 5.17 30.63 7.25
CA GLY A 42 4.12 29.92 6.53
C GLY A 42 4.53 29.47 5.13
N ALA A 43 5.74 29.83 4.67
CA ALA A 43 6.09 29.76 3.26
C ALA A 43 4.95 30.37 2.40
N GLY A 44 4.80 29.97 1.14
CA GLY A 44 3.82 30.58 0.23
C GLY A 44 4.10 30.22 -1.22
N GLU A 45 3.15 30.55 -2.09
CA GLU A 45 3.41 30.65 -3.54
C GLU A 45 4.62 31.56 -3.75
N ASP A 46 5.63 31.04 -4.44
CA ASP A 46 6.86 31.76 -4.80
C ASP A 46 7.63 32.39 -3.62
N PHE A 47 7.57 31.81 -2.42
CA PHE A 47 8.15 32.43 -1.21
C PHE A 47 9.67 32.70 -1.27
N LEU A 48 10.39 32.07 -2.21
CA LEU A 48 11.81 32.31 -2.47
C LEU A 48 12.07 33.32 -3.59
N GLN A 49 11.10 33.59 -4.46
CA GLN A 49 11.30 34.34 -5.71
C GLN A 49 11.83 35.76 -5.45
N SER A 50 11.15 36.53 -4.60
CA SER A 50 11.55 37.93 -4.34
C SER A 50 12.96 38.02 -3.74
N ASP A 51 13.30 37.12 -2.82
CA ASP A 51 14.63 37.05 -2.21
C ASP A 51 15.70 36.58 -3.21
N PHE A 52 15.37 35.65 -4.10
CA PHE A 52 16.25 35.18 -5.15
C PHE A 52 16.52 36.26 -6.22
N GLU A 53 15.47 36.84 -6.80
CA GLU A 53 15.55 37.89 -7.84
C GLU A 53 16.22 39.16 -7.32
N GLY A 54 16.01 39.48 -6.04
CA GLY A 54 16.69 40.58 -5.36
C GLY A 54 18.16 40.30 -4.99
N GLY A 55 18.69 39.12 -5.33
CA GLY A 55 20.08 38.73 -5.03
C GLY A 55 20.37 38.45 -3.55
N ARG A 56 19.34 38.28 -2.73
CA ARG A 56 19.47 37.97 -1.29
C ARG A 56 19.73 36.50 -1.01
N LEU A 57 19.56 35.62 -2.00
CA LEU A 57 19.79 34.17 -1.91
C LEU A 57 20.76 33.65 -3.00
N PRO A 58 22.01 34.14 -3.05
CA PRO A 58 22.99 33.78 -4.08
C PRO A 58 23.46 32.31 -4.00
N THR A 59 23.17 31.59 -2.91
CA THR A 59 23.47 30.14 -2.81
C THR A 59 22.54 29.28 -3.68
N LEU A 60 21.37 29.80 -4.06
CA LEU A 60 20.41 29.07 -4.88
C LEU A 60 20.77 29.16 -6.37
N GLU A 61 20.52 28.09 -7.12
CA GLU A 61 20.72 28.11 -8.59
C GLU A 61 19.48 28.68 -9.33
N ASN A 62 18.31 28.64 -8.70
CA ASN A 62 17.06 29.27 -9.15
C ASN A 62 16.08 29.41 -7.96
N MET A 63 14.93 30.07 -8.18
CA MET A 63 13.94 30.33 -7.13
C MET A 63 13.24 29.10 -6.54
N TRP A 64 13.35 27.92 -7.16
CA TRP A 64 12.77 26.67 -6.63
C TRP A 64 13.83 25.72 -6.05
N ASP A 65 15.10 26.11 -6.05
CA ASP A 65 16.20 25.23 -5.70
C ASP A 65 16.45 25.16 -4.20
N LEU A 66 15.95 24.11 -3.54
CA LEU A 66 16.35 23.74 -2.17
C LEU A 66 17.09 22.40 -2.14
N ARG A 67 17.84 22.06 -3.20
CA ARG A 67 18.60 20.80 -3.24
C ARG A 67 19.67 20.77 -2.17
N GLY A 68 19.83 19.63 -1.52
CA GLY A 68 20.74 19.45 -0.39
C GLY A 68 20.33 20.19 0.89
N TYR A 69 19.23 20.97 0.87
CA TYR A 69 18.79 21.73 2.04
C TYR A 69 18.30 20.79 3.14
N GLY A 70 18.58 21.14 4.38
CA GLY A 70 18.18 20.35 5.54
C GLY A 70 17.20 21.10 6.45
N LEU A 71 16.15 20.41 6.87
CA LEU A 71 15.18 20.90 7.85
C LEU A 71 15.24 20.02 9.09
N PHE A 72 15.50 20.60 10.26
CA PHE A 72 15.82 19.84 11.48
C PHE A 72 15.03 20.35 12.68
N LYS A 73 14.33 19.44 13.37
CA LYS A 73 13.67 19.68 14.66
C LYS A 73 12.66 20.84 14.65
N GLU A 74 12.02 21.06 13.51
CA GLU A 74 11.02 22.11 13.36
C GLU A 74 9.62 21.57 13.59
N ARG A 75 8.78 22.35 14.28
CA ARG A 75 7.34 22.14 14.34
C ARG A 75 6.65 23.34 13.75
N ILE A 76 6.05 23.18 12.57
CA ILE A 76 5.49 24.29 11.81
C ILE A 76 4.06 23.95 11.42
N GLU A 77 3.15 24.85 11.79
CA GLU A 77 1.77 24.84 11.33
C GLU A 77 1.62 25.91 10.26
N PHE A 78 1.38 25.45 9.04
CA PHE A 78 1.25 26.31 7.88
C PHE A 78 -0.18 26.85 7.79
N PRO A 79 -0.35 28.11 7.35
CA PRO A 79 -1.66 28.59 6.94
C PRO A 79 -2.18 27.73 5.78
N GLU A 80 -3.50 27.57 5.65
CA GLU A 80 -4.07 26.89 4.49
C GLU A 80 -3.66 27.62 3.21
N GLY A 81 -3.16 26.87 2.22
CA GLY A 81 -2.69 27.41 0.94
C GLY A 81 -1.46 26.68 0.40
N ASP A 82 -0.86 27.23 -0.65
CA ASP A 82 0.34 26.68 -1.27
C ASP A 82 1.59 27.05 -0.45
N THR A 83 2.34 26.03 -0.03
CA THR A 83 3.49 26.19 0.88
C THR A 83 4.81 26.01 0.13
N PHE A 84 4.95 24.91 -0.59
CA PHE A 84 6.18 24.47 -1.24
C PHE A 84 5.98 24.22 -2.73
N GLU A 85 5.30 25.13 -3.42
CA GLU A 85 5.01 24.99 -4.84
C GLU A 85 6.30 24.94 -5.68
N GLY A 86 6.44 23.90 -6.50
CA GLY A 86 7.56 23.73 -7.43
C GLY A 86 8.92 23.46 -6.78
N ILE A 87 9.01 23.49 -5.44
CA ILE A 87 10.28 23.42 -4.72
C ILE A 87 10.96 22.07 -4.93
N ASN A 88 12.26 22.11 -5.24
CA ASN A 88 13.11 20.95 -5.40
C ASN A 88 13.97 20.72 -4.15
N PHE A 89 13.59 19.73 -3.35
CA PHE A 89 14.28 19.23 -2.15
C PHE A 89 15.22 18.05 -2.43
N SER A 90 15.65 17.80 -3.68
CA SER A 90 16.51 16.63 -3.97
C SER A 90 17.79 16.66 -3.16
N HIS A 91 18.21 15.50 -2.68
CA HIS A 91 19.36 15.32 -1.77
C HIS A 91 19.21 16.07 -0.44
N GLY A 92 18.04 16.66 -0.16
CA GLY A 92 17.73 17.30 1.10
C GLY A 92 17.50 16.29 2.22
N SER A 93 17.52 16.80 3.46
CA SER A 93 17.45 15.97 4.66
C SER A 93 16.46 16.55 5.68
N PHE A 94 15.37 15.86 5.96
CA PHE A 94 14.36 16.27 6.93
C PHE A 94 14.49 15.38 8.17
N HIS A 95 14.68 15.96 9.34
CA HIS A 95 14.90 15.20 10.58
C HIS A 95 14.08 15.74 11.73
N HIS A 96 13.28 14.87 12.35
CA HIS A 96 12.49 15.18 13.54
C HIS A 96 11.59 16.42 13.37
N CYS A 97 11.05 16.62 12.17
CA CYS A 97 10.13 17.71 11.89
C CYS A 97 8.68 17.28 12.06
N GLU A 98 7.83 18.20 12.49
CA GLU A 98 6.38 18.07 12.44
C GLU A 98 5.82 19.18 11.56
N LEU A 99 5.34 18.82 10.37
CA LEU A 99 4.76 19.75 9.41
C LEU A 99 3.25 19.56 9.38
N ILE A 100 2.50 20.63 9.64
CA ILE A 100 1.05 20.59 9.80
C ILE A 100 0.42 21.50 8.74
N ASN A 101 -0.55 20.97 7.98
CA ASN A 101 -1.24 21.66 6.88
C ASN A 101 -0.31 22.14 5.73
N ALA A 102 0.88 21.56 5.59
CA ALA A 102 1.79 21.93 4.50
C ALA A 102 1.28 21.42 3.14
N THR A 103 1.40 22.23 2.09
CA THR A 103 1.08 21.84 0.71
C THR A 103 2.33 21.71 -0.13
N PHE A 104 2.53 20.52 -0.67
CA PHE A 104 3.63 20.13 -1.56
C PHE A 104 3.10 20.00 -2.99
N PHE A 105 2.78 21.13 -3.62
CA PHE A 105 2.28 21.16 -5.00
C PHE A 105 3.44 21.13 -5.99
N ASN A 106 3.46 20.17 -6.91
CA ASN A 106 4.52 20.02 -7.93
C ASN A 106 5.96 20.03 -7.36
N SER A 107 6.11 19.64 -6.08
CA SER A 107 7.41 19.62 -5.41
C SER A 107 8.16 18.33 -5.75
N TYR A 108 9.49 18.39 -5.71
CA TYR A 108 10.34 17.26 -6.06
C TYR A 108 11.33 16.94 -4.94
N MET A 109 11.41 15.69 -4.51
CA MET A 109 12.43 15.20 -3.59
C MET A 109 13.03 13.92 -4.16
N GLY A 110 14.16 14.06 -4.87
CA GLY A 110 14.96 12.93 -5.36
C GLY A 110 16.10 12.61 -4.41
N TYR A 111 16.36 11.33 -4.10
CA TYR A 111 17.50 10.89 -3.29
C TYR A 111 17.63 11.57 -1.92
N GLY A 112 16.51 12.03 -1.37
CA GLY A 112 16.44 12.69 -0.06
C GLY A 112 16.40 11.69 1.10
N ARG A 113 16.52 12.22 2.32
CA ARG A 113 16.34 11.46 3.56
C ARG A 113 15.31 12.15 4.45
N VAL A 114 14.38 11.37 4.98
CA VAL A 114 13.35 11.83 5.90
C VAL A 114 13.34 10.89 7.11
N TYR A 115 13.71 11.42 8.27
CA TYR A 115 13.92 10.64 9.49
C TYR A 115 13.11 11.21 10.66
N GLY A 116 12.25 10.39 11.25
CA GLY A 116 11.50 10.78 12.45
C GLY A 116 10.52 11.94 12.23
N CYS A 117 10.09 12.18 10.98
CA CYS A 117 9.19 13.27 10.64
C CYS A 117 7.72 12.86 10.75
N THR A 118 6.86 13.83 11.09
CA THR A 118 5.41 13.68 11.09
C THR A 118 4.80 14.73 10.15
N PHE A 119 3.97 14.28 9.22
CA PHE A 119 3.18 15.12 8.33
C PHE A 119 1.72 14.99 8.75
N VAL A 120 1.07 16.10 9.09
CA VAL A 120 -0.31 16.13 9.60
C VAL A 120 -1.17 17.00 8.70
N ARG A 121 -2.21 16.42 8.09
CA ARG A 121 -3.10 17.14 7.15
C ARG A 121 -2.34 17.83 6.01
N CYS A 122 -1.19 17.30 5.64
CA CYS A 122 -0.44 17.80 4.49
C CYS A 122 -1.05 17.31 3.18
N VAL A 123 -0.92 18.14 2.16
CA VAL A 123 -1.35 17.85 0.79
C VAL A 123 -0.13 17.58 -0.07
N PHE A 124 -0.13 16.47 -0.78
CA PHE A 124 0.88 16.09 -1.75
C PHE A 124 0.22 15.99 -3.12
N ALA A 125 0.29 17.05 -3.91
CA ALA A 125 -0.36 17.16 -5.22
C ALA A 125 0.72 17.24 -6.30
N ILE A 126 0.78 16.25 -7.20
CA ILE A 126 1.87 16.16 -8.20
C ILE A 126 3.26 16.15 -7.51
N ALA A 127 3.34 15.68 -6.26
CA ALA A 127 4.58 15.63 -5.51
C ALA A 127 5.39 14.38 -5.87
N HIS A 128 6.66 14.54 -6.20
CA HIS A 128 7.50 13.45 -6.67
C HIS A 128 8.55 13.06 -5.63
N PHE A 129 8.43 11.85 -5.09
CA PHE A 129 9.43 11.24 -4.21
C PHE A 129 10.16 10.15 -4.98
N TYR A 130 11.39 10.43 -5.40
CA TYR A 130 12.19 9.45 -6.14
C TYR A 130 13.37 8.99 -5.31
N ALA A 131 13.50 7.70 -5.07
CA ALA A 131 14.62 7.12 -4.33
C ALA A 131 14.84 7.76 -2.93
N VAL A 132 13.75 8.18 -2.27
CA VAL A 132 13.78 8.78 -0.94
C VAL A 132 13.81 7.69 0.14
N GLN A 133 14.59 7.93 1.19
CA GLN A 133 14.59 7.08 2.37
C GLN A 133 13.68 7.71 3.43
N PHE A 134 12.60 7.02 3.79
CA PHE A 134 11.72 7.36 4.90
C PHE A 134 11.98 6.41 6.05
N GLU A 135 12.36 6.92 7.21
CA GLU A 135 12.61 6.11 8.39
C GLU A 135 11.90 6.71 9.60
N ASN A 136 11.15 5.89 10.33
CA ASN A 136 10.39 6.31 11.53
C ASN A 136 9.43 7.49 11.26
N CYS A 137 8.84 7.53 10.06
CA CYS A 137 7.98 8.64 9.63
C CYS A 137 6.49 8.35 9.83
N ARG A 138 5.68 9.40 9.94
CA ARG A 138 4.22 9.28 10.05
C ARG A 138 3.52 10.27 9.12
N PHE A 139 2.56 9.77 8.35
CA PHE A 139 1.62 10.55 7.56
C PHE A 139 0.24 10.39 8.18
N VAL A 140 -0.32 11.49 8.69
CA VAL A 140 -1.57 11.50 9.46
C VAL A 140 -2.57 12.40 8.76
N ASN A 141 -3.65 11.82 8.25
CA ASN A 141 -4.69 12.53 7.51
C ASN A 141 -4.13 13.32 6.32
N CYS A 142 -3.11 12.80 5.65
CA CYS A 142 -2.53 13.44 4.47
C CYS A 142 -3.29 13.04 3.19
N ASP A 143 -3.34 13.95 2.23
CA ASP A 143 -3.99 13.71 0.96
C ASP A 143 -2.97 13.64 -0.18
N PHE A 144 -3.05 12.59 -0.99
CA PHE A 144 -2.18 12.34 -2.13
C PHE A 144 -2.98 12.49 -3.43
N PHE A 145 -2.83 13.65 -4.08
CA PHE A 145 -3.57 14.04 -5.30
C PHE A 145 -2.75 13.89 -6.57
N GLU A 146 -3.44 13.49 -7.65
CA GLU A 146 -2.90 13.33 -9.00
C GLU A 146 -1.82 12.28 -9.10
N THR A 147 -0.64 12.50 -9.68
CA THR A 147 0.44 11.49 -9.76
C THR A 147 1.51 11.68 -8.67
N PRO A 148 1.20 11.65 -7.35
CA PRO A 148 2.22 11.66 -6.34
C PRO A 148 2.84 10.27 -6.32
N ALA A 149 4.10 10.20 -6.73
CA ALA A 149 4.79 8.95 -6.90
C ALA A 149 5.84 8.83 -5.81
N PHE A 150 5.62 7.91 -4.86
CA PHE A 150 6.74 7.25 -4.21
C PHE A 150 7.28 6.27 -5.24
N ASP A 151 8.35 6.65 -5.91
CA ASP A 151 9.04 5.83 -6.90
C ASP A 151 10.39 5.39 -6.34
N ASN A 152 10.58 4.08 -6.29
CA ASN A 152 11.81 3.46 -5.79
C ASN A 152 12.23 3.93 -4.38
N CYS A 153 11.25 4.28 -3.54
CA CYS A 153 11.49 4.74 -2.17
C CYS A 153 11.71 3.56 -1.22
N ASP A 154 12.48 3.79 -0.17
CA ASP A 154 12.72 2.85 0.92
C ASP A 154 12.04 3.35 2.20
N LEU A 155 10.99 2.67 2.63
CA LEU A 155 10.18 3.02 3.78
C LEU A 155 10.43 2.02 4.90
N GLN A 156 10.94 2.53 6.02
CA GLN A 156 11.29 1.76 7.21
C GLN A 156 10.52 2.31 8.41
N ASN A 157 9.79 1.45 9.11
CA ASN A 157 8.96 1.83 10.26
C ASN A 157 8.10 3.09 10.00
N THR A 158 7.49 3.17 8.81
CA THR A 158 6.70 4.33 8.38
C THR A 158 5.20 4.04 8.46
N GLU A 159 4.42 4.95 9.02
CA GLU A 159 2.98 4.81 9.19
C GLU A 159 2.19 5.76 8.28
N PHE A 160 1.15 5.23 7.63
CA PHE A 160 0.10 6.00 6.97
C PHE A 160 -1.23 5.77 7.70
N ASN A 161 -1.82 6.84 8.23
CA ASN A 161 -3.03 6.77 9.03
C ASN A 161 -4.03 7.84 8.61
N GLY A 162 -5.20 7.42 8.14
CA GLY A 162 -6.25 8.32 7.68
C GLY A 162 -5.90 9.02 6.36
N CYS A 163 -4.88 8.55 5.64
CA CYS A 163 -4.46 9.16 4.39
C CYS A 163 -5.43 8.83 3.25
N TRP A 164 -5.66 9.81 2.39
CA TRP A 164 -6.42 9.62 1.15
C TRP A 164 -5.46 9.50 -0.04
N PHE A 165 -5.75 8.57 -0.96
CA PHE A 165 -4.94 8.32 -2.15
C PHE A 165 -5.80 8.39 -3.40
N GLY A 166 -5.55 9.38 -4.26
CA GLY A 166 -6.29 9.60 -5.51
C GLY A 166 -5.86 8.70 -6.67
N VAL A 167 -4.66 8.13 -6.59
CA VAL A 167 -4.09 7.22 -7.61
C VAL A 167 -3.23 6.13 -6.97
N SER A 168 -2.62 5.28 -7.80
CA SER A 168 -1.56 4.38 -7.37
C SER A 168 -0.29 5.14 -6.95
N THR A 169 -0.02 5.16 -5.64
CA THR A 169 1.02 6.02 -5.04
C THR A 169 2.39 5.36 -4.86
N PHE A 170 2.45 4.03 -4.75
CA PHE A 170 3.68 3.29 -4.48
C PHE A 170 4.14 2.50 -5.72
N ALA A 171 5.21 2.96 -6.36
CA ALA A 171 5.86 2.31 -7.49
C ALA A 171 7.27 1.86 -7.08
N ASP A 172 7.58 0.59 -7.30
CA ASP A 172 8.90 0.02 -7.05
C ASP A 172 9.51 0.31 -5.67
N CYS A 173 8.66 0.55 -4.65
CA CYS A 173 9.12 0.85 -3.30
C CYS A 173 9.54 -0.41 -2.53
N ARG A 174 10.21 -0.21 -1.40
CA ARG A 174 10.43 -1.22 -0.36
C ARG A 174 9.75 -0.77 0.93
N LEU A 175 8.85 -1.58 1.47
CA LEU A 175 8.16 -1.33 2.75
C LEU A 175 8.57 -2.43 3.73
N ASP A 176 9.27 -2.10 4.81
CA ASP A 176 9.70 -3.09 5.80
C ASP A 176 8.55 -3.63 6.67
N ALA A 177 8.83 -4.60 7.55
CA ALA A 177 7.81 -5.17 8.44
C ALA A 177 7.31 -4.20 9.54
N GLY A 178 8.01 -3.08 9.77
CA GLY A 178 7.60 -2.01 10.69
C GLY A 178 6.57 -1.06 10.07
N CYS A 179 6.47 -1.01 8.74
CA CYS A 179 5.53 -0.14 8.04
C CYS A 179 4.07 -0.53 8.30
N ARG A 180 3.21 0.49 8.48
CA ARG A 180 1.80 0.30 8.83
C ARG A 180 0.89 1.17 7.99
N ILE A 181 -0.15 0.56 7.43
CA ILE A 181 -1.28 1.25 6.80
C ILE A 181 -2.48 1.06 7.72
N VAL A 182 -2.76 2.04 8.58
CA VAL A 182 -3.78 1.92 9.64
C VAL A 182 -5.18 2.08 9.08
N SER A 183 -5.39 3.15 8.33
CA SER A 183 -6.65 3.43 7.66
C SER A 183 -6.41 4.22 6.38
N VAL A 184 -7.21 3.96 5.36
CA VAL A 184 -7.24 4.73 4.11
C VAL A 184 -8.56 5.49 4.10
N ALA A 185 -8.49 6.82 3.97
CA ALA A 185 -9.66 7.66 3.90
C ALA A 185 -10.37 7.48 2.55
N HIS A 186 -11.70 7.64 2.56
CA HIS A 186 -12.49 7.59 1.32
C HIS A 186 -12.62 8.97 0.68
N ASN A 187 -12.57 10.04 1.47
CA ASN A 187 -12.60 11.41 0.98
C ASN A 187 -11.31 12.14 1.39
N PRO A 188 -10.84 13.09 0.58
CA PRO A 188 -9.77 13.97 0.99
C PRO A 188 -10.15 14.77 2.24
N THR A 189 -9.14 15.15 3.01
CA THR A 189 -9.29 16.00 4.20
C THR A 189 -9.12 17.48 3.89
N SER A 190 -8.42 17.82 2.80
CA SER A 190 -8.23 19.17 2.30
C SER A 190 -9.47 19.68 1.55
N SER A 191 -9.41 20.96 1.16
CA SER A 191 -10.45 21.61 0.35
C SER A 191 -10.50 21.09 -1.10
N MET A 192 -9.45 20.40 -1.57
CA MET A 192 -9.39 19.84 -2.91
C MET A 192 -10.40 18.68 -3.05
N LYS A 193 -11.21 18.72 -4.11
CA LYS A 193 -12.24 17.71 -4.36
C LYS A 193 -11.74 16.64 -5.30
N ALA A 194 -11.91 15.39 -4.90
CA ALA A 194 -11.70 14.23 -5.76
C ALA A 194 -12.68 13.12 -5.40
N GLU A 195 -13.07 12.34 -6.40
CA GLU A 195 -13.99 11.23 -6.22
C GLU A 195 -13.25 9.97 -5.75
N PHE A 196 -13.89 9.25 -4.83
CA PHE A 196 -13.40 7.95 -4.40
C PHE A 196 -13.59 6.90 -5.49
N SER A 197 -12.55 6.12 -5.76
CA SER A 197 -12.62 4.97 -6.66
C SER A 197 -12.12 3.69 -6.00
N TRP A 198 -12.94 2.63 -6.06
CA TRP A 198 -12.54 1.29 -5.63
C TRP A 198 -11.41 0.71 -6.48
N SER A 199 -11.31 1.06 -7.76
CA SER A 199 -10.22 0.58 -8.62
C SER A 199 -8.89 1.24 -8.25
N THR A 200 -8.92 2.54 -7.93
CA THR A 200 -7.77 3.27 -7.38
C THR A 200 -7.31 2.63 -6.08
N LEU A 201 -8.22 2.39 -5.14
CA LEU A 201 -7.89 1.76 -3.86
C LEU A 201 -7.26 0.37 -4.05
N ALA A 202 -7.76 -0.41 -5.01
CA ALA A 202 -7.16 -1.70 -5.36
C ALA A 202 -5.71 -1.53 -5.86
N SER A 203 -5.45 -0.54 -6.72
CA SER A 203 -4.09 -0.24 -7.21
C SER A 203 -3.15 0.20 -6.08
N VAL A 204 -3.63 1.04 -5.17
CA VAL A 204 -2.86 1.47 -3.97
C VAL A 204 -2.43 0.26 -3.16
N TYR A 205 -3.35 -0.65 -2.85
CA TYR A 205 -3.01 -1.87 -2.11
C TYR A 205 -2.09 -2.83 -2.89
N ARG A 206 -2.11 -2.82 -4.23
CA ARG A 206 -1.14 -3.58 -5.03
C ARG A 206 0.26 -2.98 -4.95
N GLY A 207 0.38 -1.65 -4.95
CA GLY A 207 1.66 -0.98 -4.70
C GLY A 207 2.20 -1.26 -3.29
N ILE A 208 1.32 -1.29 -2.29
CA ILE A 208 1.69 -1.69 -0.91
C ILE A 208 2.13 -3.17 -0.88
N TYR A 209 1.40 -4.06 -1.57
CA TYR A 209 1.77 -5.47 -1.68
C TYR A 209 3.16 -5.65 -2.30
N SER A 210 3.43 -5.03 -3.46
CA SER A 210 4.75 -5.12 -4.10
C SER A 210 5.85 -4.57 -3.19
N GLY A 211 5.57 -3.48 -2.47
CA GLY A 211 6.47 -2.89 -1.50
C GLY A 211 6.87 -3.82 -0.35
N PHE A 212 5.90 -4.50 0.27
CA PHE A 212 6.19 -5.49 1.32
C PHE A 212 6.85 -6.75 0.75
N MET A 213 6.52 -7.16 -0.48
CA MET A 213 7.22 -8.27 -1.14
C MET A 213 8.70 -7.94 -1.37
N ALA A 214 9.03 -6.70 -1.71
CA ALA A 214 10.40 -6.24 -1.92
C ALA A 214 11.26 -6.26 -0.64
N SER A 215 10.66 -6.21 0.55
CA SER A 215 11.37 -6.35 1.83
C SER A 215 11.37 -7.78 2.40
N GLY A 216 10.59 -8.68 1.81
CA GLY A 216 10.36 -10.02 2.38
C GLY A 216 9.30 -10.07 3.49
N ALA A 217 8.58 -8.97 3.78
CA ALA A 217 7.52 -8.90 4.77
C ALA A 217 6.20 -9.60 4.31
N THR A 218 6.28 -10.90 4.01
CA THR A 218 5.24 -11.70 3.34
C THR A 218 3.87 -11.65 4.01
N ARG A 219 3.81 -11.66 5.35
CA ARG A 219 2.54 -11.57 6.09
C ARG A 219 1.81 -10.26 5.84
N HIS A 220 2.54 -9.14 5.84
CA HIS A 220 2.00 -7.82 5.55
C HIS A 220 1.60 -7.71 4.07
N ALA A 221 2.45 -8.23 3.18
CA ALA A 221 2.15 -8.31 1.75
C ALA A 221 0.80 -9.01 1.49
N PHE A 222 0.58 -10.21 2.02
CA PHE A 222 -0.70 -10.91 1.82
C PHE A 222 -1.90 -10.21 2.47
N GLY A 223 -1.67 -9.48 3.56
CA GLY A 223 -2.67 -8.58 4.13
C GLY A 223 -3.09 -7.49 3.14
N ALA A 224 -2.13 -6.82 2.49
CA ALA A 224 -2.38 -5.81 1.48
C ALA A 224 -3.04 -6.39 0.22
N LEU A 225 -2.55 -7.53 -0.28
CA LEU A 225 -3.14 -8.21 -1.44
C LEU A 225 -4.61 -8.57 -1.18
N TYR A 226 -4.94 -9.05 0.03
CA TYR A 226 -6.33 -9.32 0.40
C TYR A 226 -7.22 -8.07 0.31
N GLN A 227 -6.72 -6.91 0.71
CA GLN A 227 -7.47 -5.66 0.58
C GLN A 227 -7.58 -5.21 -0.89
N ALA A 228 -6.54 -5.41 -1.70
CA ALA A 228 -6.58 -5.14 -3.13
C ALA A 228 -7.69 -5.94 -3.83
N GLU A 229 -7.72 -7.27 -3.64
CA GLU A 229 -8.73 -8.16 -4.23
C GLU A 229 -10.15 -7.81 -3.78
N ARG A 230 -10.30 -7.41 -2.51
CA ARG A 230 -11.58 -6.95 -1.96
C ARG A 230 -12.04 -5.64 -2.59
N ALA A 231 -11.13 -4.69 -2.80
CA ALA A 231 -11.43 -3.43 -3.46
C ALA A 231 -11.78 -3.66 -4.95
N GLU A 232 -11.07 -4.54 -5.64
CA GLU A 232 -11.36 -4.91 -7.03
C GLU A 232 -12.73 -5.59 -7.17
N THR A 233 -13.07 -6.53 -6.29
CA THR A 233 -14.42 -7.14 -6.31
C THR A 233 -15.53 -6.08 -6.15
N ARG A 234 -15.26 -5.01 -5.40
CA ARG A 234 -16.21 -3.90 -5.22
C ARG A 234 -16.31 -2.99 -6.44
N SER A 235 -15.20 -2.77 -7.15
CA SER A 235 -15.17 -1.97 -8.38
C SER A 235 -15.86 -2.64 -9.56
N LEU A 236 -16.01 -3.97 -9.55
CA LEU A 236 -16.73 -4.69 -10.60
C LEU A 236 -18.20 -4.24 -10.73
N PRO A 237 -18.72 -4.13 -11.97
CA PRO A 237 -20.14 -3.85 -12.20
C PRO A 237 -21.02 -4.98 -11.66
N PHE A 238 -22.27 -4.68 -11.36
CA PHE A 238 -23.23 -5.72 -10.94
C PHE A 238 -23.41 -6.75 -12.06
N GLY A 239 -23.25 -8.03 -11.73
CA GLY A 239 -23.34 -9.12 -12.69
C GLY A 239 -22.65 -10.39 -12.23
N ARG A 240 -22.49 -11.35 -13.17
CA ARG A 240 -21.90 -12.66 -12.90
C ARG A 240 -20.49 -12.58 -12.33
N GLN A 241 -19.66 -11.66 -12.82
CA GLN A 241 -18.28 -11.48 -12.34
C GLN A 241 -18.23 -11.03 -10.88
N LYS A 242 -19.06 -10.05 -10.49
CA LYS A 242 -19.16 -9.61 -9.09
C LYS A 242 -19.68 -10.73 -8.20
N ALA A 243 -20.71 -11.46 -8.63
CA ALA A 243 -21.23 -12.60 -7.90
C ALA A 243 -20.16 -13.68 -7.68
N LEU A 244 -19.40 -14.04 -8.73
CA LEU A 244 -18.28 -14.96 -8.63
C LEU A 244 -17.20 -14.43 -7.67
N GLY A 245 -16.82 -13.16 -7.77
CA GLY A 245 -15.85 -12.53 -6.85
C GLY A 245 -16.30 -12.61 -5.39
N TRP A 246 -17.59 -12.42 -5.11
CA TRP A 246 -18.16 -12.62 -3.77
C TRP A 246 -18.11 -14.07 -3.32
N VAL A 247 -18.46 -15.02 -4.20
CA VAL A 247 -18.35 -16.46 -3.91
C VAL A 247 -16.90 -16.82 -3.57
N PHE A 248 -15.93 -16.42 -4.40
CA PHE A 248 -14.50 -16.64 -4.15
C PHE A 248 -14.01 -15.98 -2.86
N SER A 249 -14.48 -14.76 -2.56
CA SER A 249 -14.17 -14.06 -1.30
C SER A 249 -14.67 -14.83 -0.08
N PHE A 250 -15.90 -15.35 -0.16
CA PHE A 250 -16.54 -16.06 0.93
C PHE A 250 -15.92 -17.43 1.14
N THR A 251 -15.75 -18.21 0.06
CA THR A 251 -15.30 -19.59 0.15
C THR A 251 -13.79 -19.73 0.33
N MET A 252 -13.02 -18.96 -0.45
CA MET A 252 -11.57 -19.10 -0.53
C MET A 252 -10.81 -17.94 0.12
N GLY A 253 -11.50 -16.86 0.48
CA GLY A 253 -10.84 -15.65 1.00
C GLY A 253 -9.83 -15.08 0.02
N TYR A 254 -10.15 -15.12 -1.27
CA TYR A 254 -9.25 -14.77 -2.38
C TYR A 254 -7.95 -15.60 -2.43
N GLY A 255 -7.95 -16.80 -1.84
CA GLY A 255 -6.73 -17.61 -1.76
C GLY A 255 -5.71 -17.10 -0.74
N LEU A 256 -6.14 -16.32 0.26
CA LEU A 256 -5.26 -15.71 1.25
C LEU A 256 -5.66 -16.01 2.71
N ARG A 257 -6.78 -16.71 2.92
CA ARG A 257 -7.32 -17.01 4.26
C ARG A 257 -7.62 -18.50 4.40
N PRO A 258 -6.66 -19.34 4.85
CA PRO A 258 -6.81 -20.80 4.87
C PRO A 258 -8.00 -21.25 5.73
N LEU A 259 -8.25 -20.54 6.84
CA LEU A 259 -9.40 -20.83 7.72
C LEU A 259 -10.76 -20.67 7.03
N ARG A 260 -10.89 -19.80 6.01
CA ARG A 260 -12.14 -19.70 5.23
C ARG A 260 -12.36 -20.92 4.35
N VAL A 261 -11.28 -21.46 3.79
CA VAL A 261 -11.33 -22.70 2.99
C VAL A 261 -11.76 -23.87 3.88
N ILE A 262 -11.20 -24.00 5.09
CA ILE A 262 -11.62 -25.03 6.06
C ILE A 262 -13.10 -24.90 6.41
N ARG A 263 -13.59 -23.68 6.70
CA ARG A 263 -15.01 -23.45 6.99
C ARG A 263 -15.89 -23.86 5.80
N SER A 264 -15.46 -23.54 4.58
CA SER A 264 -16.17 -23.93 3.36
C SER A 264 -16.21 -25.44 3.17
N LEU A 265 -15.09 -26.14 3.43
CA LEU A 265 -15.05 -27.61 3.42
C LEU A 265 -15.99 -28.21 4.46
N ALA A 266 -16.03 -27.66 5.68
CA ALA A 266 -16.93 -28.14 6.74
C ALA A 266 -18.42 -27.92 6.39
N LEU A 267 -18.76 -26.77 5.82
CA LEU A 267 -20.11 -26.47 5.33
C LEU A 267 -20.48 -27.39 4.16
N LEU A 268 -19.56 -27.64 3.23
CA LEU A 268 -19.77 -28.54 2.11
C LEU A 268 -20.00 -29.99 2.57
N LEU A 269 -19.21 -30.46 3.55
CA LEU A 269 -19.39 -31.77 4.17
C LEU A 269 -20.74 -31.90 4.88
N THR A 270 -21.13 -30.87 5.62
CA THR A 270 -22.43 -30.84 6.30
C THR A 270 -23.57 -30.87 5.29
N GLY A 271 -23.51 -30.03 4.25
CA GLY A 271 -24.50 -29.99 3.18
C GLY A 271 -24.60 -31.31 2.43
N ALA A 272 -23.48 -31.91 2.05
CA ALA A 272 -23.45 -33.23 1.41
C ALA A 272 -24.05 -34.32 2.31
N SER A 273 -23.71 -34.32 3.60
CA SER A 273 -24.26 -35.28 4.57
C SER A 273 -25.78 -35.16 4.68
N LEU A 274 -26.31 -33.93 4.72
CA LEU A 274 -27.74 -33.68 4.76
C LEU A 274 -28.44 -34.12 3.47
N VAL A 275 -27.85 -33.88 2.30
CA VAL A 275 -28.39 -34.33 1.02
C VAL A 275 -28.51 -35.86 1.00
N PHE A 276 -27.44 -36.59 1.36
CA PHE A 276 -27.50 -38.05 1.37
C PHE A 276 -28.40 -38.62 2.48
N ALA A 277 -28.55 -37.92 3.60
CA ALA A 277 -29.44 -38.33 4.69
C ALA A 277 -30.93 -38.35 4.30
N LEU A 278 -31.30 -37.74 3.16
CA LEU A 278 -32.64 -37.86 2.60
C LEU A 278 -32.93 -39.25 2.03
N ALA A 279 -31.91 -40.07 1.77
CA ALA A 279 -32.05 -41.40 1.17
C ALA A 279 -31.47 -42.55 2.02
N MET A 280 -30.66 -42.26 3.05
CA MET A 280 -30.02 -43.27 3.87
C MET A 280 -29.80 -42.80 5.32
N PRO A 281 -29.51 -43.71 6.28
CA PRO A 281 -29.21 -43.32 7.65
C PRO A 281 -28.09 -42.29 7.73
N ILE A 282 -28.20 -41.32 8.65
CA ILE A 282 -27.26 -40.19 8.77
C ILE A 282 -25.80 -40.63 8.91
N ARG A 283 -25.55 -41.77 9.56
CA ARG A 283 -24.20 -42.35 9.69
C ARG A 283 -23.62 -42.71 8.33
N ASP A 284 -24.38 -43.41 7.50
CA ASP A 284 -23.96 -43.83 6.17
C ASP A 284 -23.86 -42.64 5.23
N ALA A 285 -24.80 -41.69 5.33
CA ALA A 285 -24.78 -40.42 4.61
C ALA A 285 -23.51 -39.61 4.89
N ALA A 286 -23.10 -39.52 6.17
CA ALA A 286 -21.88 -38.82 6.56
C ALA A 286 -20.61 -39.52 6.04
N VAL A 287 -20.57 -40.86 6.06
CA VAL A 287 -19.45 -41.63 5.50
C VAL A 287 -19.37 -41.43 3.98
N LEU A 288 -20.50 -41.50 3.28
CA LEU A 288 -20.56 -41.26 1.84
C LEU A 288 -20.17 -39.81 1.47
N ALA A 289 -20.62 -38.82 2.25
CA ALA A 289 -20.25 -37.42 2.09
C ALA A 289 -18.74 -37.21 2.28
N ALA A 290 -18.16 -37.77 3.34
CA ALA A 290 -16.71 -37.72 3.57
C ALA A 290 -15.93 -38.43 2.45
N GLY A 291 -16.44 -39.57 1.98
CA GLY A 291 -15.89 -40.31 0.85
C GLY A 291 -15.90 -39.52 -0.45
N SER A 292 -16.99 -38.79 -0.71
CA SER A 292 -17.08 -37.89 -1.86
C SER A 292 -16.04 -36.78 -1.77
N LEU A 293 -15.87 -36.15 -0.60
CA LEU A 293 -15.06 -34.94 -0.48
C LEU A 293 -13.55 -35.16 -0.36
N PHE A 294 -13.12 -36.24 0.30
CA PHE A 294 -11.72 -36.37 0.71
C PHE A 294 -10.98 -37.58 0.14
N THR A 295 -11.64 -38.73 -0.03
CA THR A 295 -10.93 -40.00 -0.21
C THR A 295 -11.32 -40.80 -1.45
N PHE A 296 -12.32 -40.37 -2.23
CA PHE A 296 -12.82 -41.07 -3.43
C PHE A 296 -12.94 -42.58 -3.20
N GLY A 297 -13.91 -43.02 -2.41
CA GLY A 297 -14.09 -44.47 -2.22
C GLY A 297 -14.87 -44.89 -0.98
N ALA A 298 -14.86 -44.08 0.08
CA ALA A 298 -15.61 -44.43 1.29
C ALA A 298 -17.12 -44.39 0.98
N GLY A 299 -17.81 -45.50 1.27
CA GLY A 299 -19.26 -45.60 1.06
C GLY A 299 -19.71 -45.83 -0.39
N VAL A 300 -18.82 -45.96 -1.38
CA VAL A 300 -19.21 -46.07 -2.80
C VAL A 300 -20.15 -47.25 -3.09
N ALA A 301 -20.06 -48.35 -2.33
CA ALA A 301 -20.99 -49.47 -2.45
C ALA A 301 -22.46 -49.07 -2.21
N GLN A 302 -22.70 -48.02 -1.43
CA GLN A 302 -24.04 -47.48 -1.14
C GLN A 302 -24.63 -46.77 -2.37
N LEU A 303 -23.80 -46.24 -3.28
CA LEU A 303 -24.26 -45.55 -4.50
C LEU A 303 -25.03 -46.50 -5.44
N ALA A 304 -24.72 -47.79 -5.43
CA ALA A 304 -25.42 -48.79 -6.26
C ALA A 304 -26.91 -48.92 -5.91
N GLN A 305 -27.31 -48.48 -4.72
CA GLN A 305 -28.69 -48.53 -4.23
C GLN A 305 -29.43 -47.19 -4.39
N LEU A 306 -28.74 -46.14 -4.84
CA LEU A 306 -29.30 -44.80 -4.97
C LEU A 306 -29.72 -44.49 -6.41
N SER A 307 -30.58 -43.49 -6.55
CA SER A 307 -30.95 -42.96 -7.86
C SER A 307 -29.78 -42.23 -8.54
N LEU A 308 -29.87 -42.09 -9.86
CA LEU A 308 -28.90 -41.34 -10.67
C LEU A 308 -28.66 -39.91 -10.14
N ALA A 309 -29.68 -39.26 -9.57
CA ALA A 309 -29.55 -37.91 -9.01
C ALA A 309 -28.53 -37.85 -7.86
N TYR A 310 -28.51 -38.84 -6.97
CA TYR A 310 -27.53 -38.91 -5.88
C TYR A 310 -26.12 -39.26 -6.38
N VAL A 311 -26.02 -40.08 -7.44
CA VAL A 311 -24.74 -40.35 -8.10
C VAL A 311 -24.15 -39.06 -8.69
N VAL A 312 -24.98 -38.26 -9.37
CA VAL A 312 -24.57 -36.94 -9.90
C VAL A 312 -24.17 -36.00 -8.76
N ALA A 313 -24.95 -35.95 -7.67
CA ALA A 313 -24.62 -35.14 -6.50
C ALA A 313 -23.29 -35.56 -5.88
N TYR A 314 -23.01 -36.86 -5.77
CA TYR A 314 -21.75 -37.39 -5.29
C TYR A 314 -20.57 -36.90 -6.14
N ILE A 315 -20.69 -36.98 -7.46
CA ILE A 315 -19.63 -36.51 -8.39
C ILE A 315 -19.40 -35.01 -8.23
N LEU A 316 -20.46 -34.21 -8.12
CA LEU A 316 -20.37 -32.75 -7.94
C LEU A 316 -19.70 -32.38 -6.61
N PHE A 317 -20.11 -33.01 -5.51
CA PHE A 317 -19.48 -32.80 -4.20
C PHE A 317 -18.02 -33.21 -4.25
N ALA A 318 -17.70 -34.32 -4.90
CA ALA A 318 -16.33 -34.79 -5.00
C ALA A 318 -15.42 -33.82 -5.76
N PHE A 319 -15.90 -33.27 -6.88
CA PHE A 319 -15.18 -32.24 -7.62
C PHE A 319 -14.94 -30.98 -6.77
N LEU A 320 -15.99 -30.49 -6.10
CA LEU A 320 -15.89 -29.33 -5.21
C LEU A 320 -14.93 -29.58 -4.03
N GLY A 321 -14.95 -30.79 -3.46
CA GLY A 321 -14.06 -31.24 -2.40
C GLY A 321 -12.59 -31.21 -2.81
N ILE A 322 -12.25 -31.74 -3.99
CA ILE A 322 -10.90 -31.65 -4.56
C ILE A 322 -10.50 -30.18 -4.71
N CYS A 323 -11.33 -29.36 -5.36
CA CYS A 323 -10.99 -27.97 -5.65
C CYS A 323 -10.70 -27.19 -4.36
N LEU A 324 -11.53 -27.35 -3.33
CA LEU A 324 -11.34 -26.69 -2.05
C LEU A 324 -10.14 -27.24 -1.28
N THR A 325 -9.91 -28.55 -1.31
CA THR A 325 -8.74 -29.17 -0.64
C THR A 325 -7.44 -28.74 -1.30
N SER A 326 -7.38 -28.74 -2.64
CA SER A 326 -6.25 -28.23 -3.40
C SER A 326 -6.00 -26.76 -3.09
N THR A 327 -7.06 -25.95 -3.09
CA THR A 327 -6.98 -24.53 -2.69
C THR A 327 -6.45 -24.41 -1.27
N PHE A 328 -6.94 -25.19 -0.31
CA PHE A 328 -6.46 -25.14 1.07
C PHE A 328 -4.96 -25.40 1.14
N VAL A 329 -4.45 -26.43 0.47
CA VAL A 329 -3.02 -26.75 0.44
C VAL A 329 -2.21 -25.58 -0.12
N VAL A 330 -2.62 -25.01 -1.25
CA VAL A 330 -1.93 -23.87 -1.88
C VAL A 330 -1.93 -22.64 -0.97
N VAL A 331 -3.09 -22.28 -0.40
CA VAL A 331 -3.24 -21.13 0.48
C VAL A 331 -2.45 -21.32 1.76
N PHE A 332 -2.49 -22.52 2.35
CA PHE A 332 -1.77 -22.86 3.55
C PHE A 332 -0.26 -22.79 3.32
N ALA A 333 0.23 -23.38 2.24
CA ALA A 333 1.64 -23.31 1.87
C ALA A 333 2.09 -21.86 1.65
N ARG A 334 1.30 -21.07 0.91
CA ARG A 334 1.61 -19.66 0.64
C ARG A 334 1.67 -18.80 1.90
N VAL A 335 0.79 -19.05 2.87
CA VAL A 335 0.68 -18.22 4.09
C VAL A 335 1.66 -18.67 5.18
N HIS A 336 1.89 -19.98 5.34
CA HIS A 336 2.64 -20.53 6.47
C HIS A 336 4.01 -21.09 6.11
N LEU A 337 4.21 -21.53 4.87
CA LEU A 337 5.48 -22.11 4.42
C LEU A 337 6.31 -21.12 3.59
N ALA A 338 5.77 -19.94 3.27
CA ALA A 338 6.58 -18.88 2.68
C ALA A 338 7.73 -18.53 3.63
N PRO A 339 8.98 -18.41 3.11
CA PRO A 339 10.13 -18.12 3.94
C PRO A 339 9.87 -16.86 4.76
N ARG A 340 10.08 -16.98 6.08
CA ARG A 340 10.14 -15.82 6.98
C ARG A 340 11.49 -15.17 6.70
N ALA A 341 11.48 -14.10 5.92
CA ALA A 341 12.67 -13.27 5.69
C ALA A 341 12.96 -12.45 6.95
#